data_AF-A0A2D4EKH9-F1
#
_entry.id   AF-A0A2D4EKH9-F1
#
_cell.length_a   1.000
_cell.length_b   1.000
_cell.length_c   1.000
_cell.angle_alpha   90.00
_cell.angle_beta   90.00
_cell.angle_gamma   90.00
#
_symmetry.space_group_name_H-M   'P 1'
#
loop_
_entity.id
_entity.type
_entity.pdbx_description
1 polymer ?
#
loop_
_entity_poly.entity_id
_entity_poly.type
_entity_poly.pdbx_seq_one_letter_code
_entity_poly.pdbx_strand_id
1 'polypeptide(L)'
;ETMELQIVKKVKYLGIWLRSKTISLKEDNYIKLLQQIEKDLEIWNKMQISLLGRIATIKMNILPKLLYLFQTIPILLNKAFLKKLDKIIMQFIWNGKKARIKKIYL
;
A
#
# COMPACT_ATOMS: atom_id res chain seq x y z
N GLU A 1 7.77 43.82 -12.76
CA GLU A 1 7.69 42.84 -11.67
C GLU A 1 8.06 41.47 -12.20
N THR A 2 9.28 41.02 -11.96
CA THR A 2 9.70 39.65 -12.26
C THR A 2 9.03 38.72 -11.26
N MET A 3 8.14 37.85 -11.74
CA MET A 3 7.53 36.80 -10.92
C MET A 3 8.65 35.86 -10.44
N GLU A 4 9.10 36.04 -9.20
CA GLU A 4 10.05 35.12 -8.58
C GLU A 4 9.37 33.75 -8.44
N LEU A 5 9.89 32.75 -9.16
CA LEU A 5 9.42 31.38 -9.06
C LEU A 5 9.64 30.88 -7.63
N GLN A 6 8.55 30.74 -6.87
CA GLN A 6 8.60 30.22 -5.51
C GLN A 6 8.92 28.71 -5.53
N ILE A 7 10.09 28.35 -4.98
CA ILE A 7 10.51 26.95 -4.86
C ILE A 7 9.81 26.31 -3.66
N VAL A 8 8.75 25.55 -3.95
CA VAL A 8 8.01 24.81 -2.92
C VAL A 8 8.71 23.49 -2.60
N LYS A 9 8.98 23.23 -1.31
CA LYS A 9 9.74 22.05 -0.86
C LYS A 9 8.98 20.72 -1.00
N LYS A 10 7.65 20.75 -1.14
CA LYS A 10 6.78 19.57 -1.21
C LYS A 10 5.55 19.89 -2.07
N VAL A 11 5.26 19.05 -3.06
CA VAL A 11 4.10 19.23 -3.95
C VAL A 11 3.32 17.92 -4.05
N LYS A 12 2.00 18.00 -4.18
CA LYS A 12 1.16 16.84 -4.44
C LYS A 12 0.81 16.81 -5.92
N TYR A 13 1.10 15.71 -6.60
CA TYR A 13 0.79 15.52 -8.01
C TYR A 13 0.20 14.13 -8.23
N LEU A 14 -0.98 14.05 -8.86
CA LEU A 14 -1.71 12.79 -9.10
C LEU A 14 -1.82 11.87 -7.86
N GLY A 15 -2.05 12.48 -6.70
CA GLY A 15 -2.17 11.76 -5.43
C GLY A 15 -0.84 11.43 -4.74
N ILE A 16 0.30 11.62 -5.40
CA ILE A 16 1.64 11.33 -4.88
C ILE A 16 2.26 12.61 -4.32
N TRP A 17 2.88 12.50 -3.15
CA TRP A 17 3.69 13.55 -2.58
C TRP A 17 5.11 13.49 -3.14
N LEU A 18 5.47 14.51 -3.90
CA LEU A 18 6.79 14.71 -4.47
C LEU A 18 7.61 15.64 -3.56
N ARG A 19 8.87 15.27 -3.37
CA ARG A 19 9.86 16.03 -2.61
C ARG A 19 11.21 15.91 -3.30
N SER A 20 12.05 16.92 -3.17
CA SER A 20 13.41 16.90 -3.74
C SER A 20 14.28 15.77 -3.17
N LYS A 21 14.06 15.36 -1.91
CA LYS A 21 14.81 14.27 -1.27
C LYS A 21 14.10 12.91 -1.42
N THR A 22 14.76 11.96 -2.07
CA THR A 22 14.25 10.60 -2.32
C THR A 22 13.91 9.82 -1.04
N ILE A 23 14.65 10.03 0.05
CA ILE A 23 14.45 9.34 1.33
C ILE A 23 13.02 9.54 1.85
N SER A 24 12.51 10.78 1.74
CA SER A 24 11.18 11.14 2.23
C SER A 24 10.03 10.62 1.36
N LEU A 25 10.28 10.25 0.10
CA LEU A 25 9.24 9.76 -0.81
C LEU A 25 8.65 8.44 -0.32
N LYS A 26 9.48 7.58 0.29
CA LYS A 26 9.02 6.31 0.86
C LYS A 26 8.06 6.52 2.03
N GLU A 27 8.43 7.42 2.94
CA GLU A 27 7.62 7.71 4.13
C GLU A 27 6.32 8.41 3.77
N ASP A 28 6.39 9.40 2.87
CA ASP A 28 5.24 10.21 2.51
C ASP A 28 4.18 9.47 1.70
N ASN A 29 4.57 8.41 0.98
CA ASN A 29 3.68 7.69 0.06
C ASN A 29 3.47 6.23 0.49
N TYR A 30 4.53 5.42 0.52
CA TYR A 30 4.42 3.97 0.78
C TYR A 30 3.98 3.65 2.21
N ILE A 31 4.56 4.32 3.22
CA ILE A 31 4.18 4.07 4.62
C ILE A 31 2.75 4.52 4.88
N LYS A 32 2.35 5.68 4.36
CA LYS A 32 0.96 6.15 4.48
C LYS A 32 -0.04 5.24 3.79
N LEU A 33 0.30 4.74 2.60
CA LEU A 33 -0.56 3.78 1.90
C LEU A 33 -0.69 2.49 2.73
N LEU A 34 0.40 1.98 3.30
CA LEU A 34 0.37 0.79 4.14
C LEU A 34 -0.54 0.98 5.37
N GLN A 35 -0.46 2.14 6.04
CA GLN A 35 -1.33 2.47 7.18
C GLN A 35 -2.80 2.55 6.77
N GLN A 36 -3.09 3.10 5.58
CA GLN A 36 -4.46 3.12 5.07
C GLN A 36 -4.97 1.71 4.77
N ILE A 37 -4.14 0.86 4.15
CA ILE A 37 -4.47 -0.54 3.89
C ILE A 37 -4.74 -1.30 5.20
N GLU A 38 -3.91 -1.10 6.23
CA GLU A 38 -4.11 -1.72 7.55
C GLU A 38 -5.51 -1.33 8.12
N LYS A 39 -5.88 -0.05 8.06
CA LYS A 39 -7.21 0.43 8.51
C LYS A 39 -8.37 -0.11 7.67
N ASP A 40 -8.23 -0.08 6.35
CA ASP A 40 -9.25 -0.60 5.43
C ASP A 40 -9.50 -2.10 5.69
N LEU A 41 -8.42 -2.86 5.91
CA LEU A 41 -8.50 -4.28 6.22
C LEU A 41 -9.12 -4.54 7.59
N GLU A 42 -8.82 -3.74 8.62
CA GLU A 42 -9.48 -3.85 9.92
C GLU A 42 -11.00 -3.65 9.82
N ILE A 43 -11.45 -2.68 9.02
CA ILE A 43 -12.87 -2.43 8.76
C ILE A 43 -13.49 -3.62 8.03
N TRP A 44 -12.87 -4.08 6.94
CA TRP A 44 -13.38 -5.22 6.18
C TRP A 44 -13.29 -6.54 6.94
N ASN A 45 -12.39 -6.67 7.91
CA ASN A 45 -12.26 -7.88 8.70
C ASN A 45 -13.48 -8.11 9.63
N LYS A 46 -14.17 -7.03 10.02
CA LYS A 46 -15.43 -7.07 10.77
C LYS A 46 -16.61 -7.56 9.92
N MET A 47 -16.47 -7.55 8.59
CA MET A 47 -17.50 -8.02 7.67
C MET A 47 -17.41 -9.54 7.47
N GLN A 48 -18.56 -10.19 7.27
CA GLN A 48 -18.64 -11.62 6.98
C GLN A 48 -18.35 -11.92 5.50
N ILE A 49 -17.10 -11.73 5.09
CA ILE A 49 -16.64 -12.00 3.72
C ILE A 49 -16.06 -13.42 3.64
N SER A 50 -16.47 -14.18 2.62
CA SER A 50 -15.92 -15.51 2.31
C SER A 50 -14.43 -15.46 1.99
N LEU A 51 -13.73 -16.60 2.04
CA LEU A 51 -12.30 -16.66 1.72
C LEU A 51 -12.01 -16.14 0.30
N LEU A 52 -12.77 -16.59 -0.69
CA LEU A 52 -12.66 -16.13 -2.09
C LEU A 52 -12.99 -14.64 -2.21
N GLY A 53 -14.03 -14.17 -1.50
CA GLY A 53 -14.37 -12.76 -1.45
C GLY A 53 -13.22 -11.92 -0.90
N ARG A 54 -12.56 -12.35 0.18
CA ARG A 54 -11.40 -11.66 0.76
C ARG A 54 -10.24 -11.58 -0.24
N ILE A 55 -9.94 -12.67 -0.96
CA ILE A 55 -8.91 -12.69 -2.00
C ILE A 55 -9.26 -11.70 -3.13
N ALA A 56 -10.51 -11.71 -3.60
CA ALA A 56 -10.98 -10.79 -4.63
C ALA A 56 -10.88 -9.32 -4.17
N THR A 57 -11.26 -9.02 -2.93
CA THR A 57 -11.14 -7.68 -2.34
C THR A 57 -9.70 -7.18 -2.34
N ILE A 58 -8.73 -8.03 -1.95
CA ILE A 58 -7.31 -7.67 -2.01
C ILE A 58 -6.88 -7.39 -3.47
N LYS A 59 -7.21 -8.30 -4.39
CA LYS A 59 -6.83 -8.19 -5.81
C LYS A 59 -7.44 -6.96 -6.48
N MET A 60 -8.67 -6.59 -6.13
CA MET A 60 -9.37 -5.48 -6.77
C MET A 60 -9.09 -4.12 -6.14
N ASN A 61 -8.90 -4.05 -4.81
CA ASN A 61 -8.77 -2.75 -4.13
C ASN A 61 -7.34 -2.39 -3.73
N ILE A 62 -6.54 -3.37 -3.29
CA ILE A 62 -5.22 -3.10 -2.72
C ILE A 62 -4.13 -3.22 -3.77
N LEU A 63 -4.18 -4.27 -4.59
CA LEU A 63 -3.21 -4.49 -5.67
C LEU A 63 -3.07 -3.30 -6.62
N PRO A 64 -4.14 -2.69 -7.19
CA PRO A 64 -3.97 -1.55 -8.09
C PRO A 64 -3.36 -0.33 -7.41
N LYS A 65 -3.69 -0.05 -6.14
CA LYS A 65 -3.11 1.07 -5.39
C LYS A 65 -1.59 0.90 -5.21
N LEU A 66 -1.14 -0.33 -4.93
CA LEU A 66 0.28 -0.65 -4.80
C LEU A 66 1.01 -0.60 -6.14
N LEU A 67 0.42 -1.18 -7.18
CA LEU A 67 0.97 -1.16 -8.54
C LEU A 67 1.18 0.27 -9.04
N TYR A 68 0.20 1.15 -8.81
CA TYR A 68 0.32 2.55 -9.16
C TYR A 68 1.56 3.19 -8.52
N LEU A 69 1.81 2.99 -7.22
CA LEU A 69 3.02 3.52 -6.58
C LEU A 69 4.32 2.88 -7.10
N PHE A 70 4.31 1.57 -7.34
CA PHE A 70 5.49 0.86 -7.88
C PHE A 70 5.89 1.36 -9.27
N GLN A 71 4.92 1.72 -10.11
CA GLN A 71 5.17 2.21 -11.46
C GLN A 71 5.56 3.70 -11.48
N THR A 72 4.99 4.49 -10.58
CA THR A 72 5.17 5.96 -10.59
C THR A 72 6.39 6.42 -9.80
N ILE A 73 6.80 5.69 -8.76
CA ILE A 73 7.91 6.08 -7.89
C ILE A 73 9.06 5.08 -8.07
N PRO A 74 10.15 5.44 -8.76
CA PRO A 74 11.28 4.55 -9.00
C PRO A 74 12.17 4.43 -7.76
N ILE A 75 11.71 3.69 -6.74
CA ILE A 75 12.44 3.43 -5.50
C ILE A 75 12.67 1.94 -5.32
N LEU A 76 13.88 1.59 -4.87
CA LEU A 76 14.19 0.24 -4.42
C LEU A 76 13.46 -0.06 -3.11
N LEU A 77 12.51 -0.99 -3.15
CA LEU A 77 11.80 -1.46 -1.97
C LEU A 77 12.55 -2.59 -1.27
N ASN A 78 12.75 -2.44 0.03
CA ASN A 78 13.40 -3.46 0.83
C ASN A 78 12.49 -4.71 0.94
N LYS A 79 13.10 -5.90 0.92
CA LYS A 79 12.38 -7.18 1.13
C LYS A 79 11.56 -7.19 2.44
N ALA A 80 12.00 -6.46 3.47
CA ALA A 80 11.27 -6.32 4.73
C ALA A 80 9.89 -5.67 4.56
N PHE A 81 9.76 -4.69 3.65
CA PHE A 81 8.48 -4.04 3.36
C PHE A 81 7.50 -5.03 2.72
N LEU A 82 7.95 -5.77 1.71
CA LEU A 82 7.13 -6.79 1.04
C LEU A 82 6.70 -7.90 2.01
N LYS A 83 7.61 -8.35 2.89
CA LYS A 83 7.27 -9.32 3.96
C LYS A 83 6.20 -8.77 4.91
N LYS A 84 6.29 -7.49 5.30
CA LYS A 84 5.28 -6.86 6.16
C LYS A 84 3.92 -6.82 5.47
N LEU A 85 3.89 -6.37 4.21
CA LEU A 85 2.67 -6.34 3.40
C LEU A 85 2.05 -7.74 3.26
N ASP A 86 2.86 -8.74 2.90
CA ASP A 86 2.43 -10.14 2.80
C ASP A 86 1.82 -10.64 4.11
N LYS A 87 2.42 -10.32 5.26
CA LYS A 87 1.91 -10.71 6.58
C LYS A 87 0.52 -10.14 6.84
N ILE A 88 0.31 -8.85 6.55
CA ILE A 88 -0.97 -8.16 6.73
C ILE A 88 -2.05 -8.76 5.83
N ILE A 89 -1.73 -9.00 4.55
CA ILE A 89 -2.67 -9.62 3.60
C ILE A 89 -3.03 -11.03 4.03
N MET A 90 -2.05 -11.85 4.44
CA MET A 90 -2.31 -13.21 4.91
C MET A 90 -3.17 -13.22 6.18
N GLN A 91 -2.91 -12.31 7.12
CA GLN A 91 -3.71 -12.17 8.32
C GLN A 91 -5.17 -11.83 8.00
N PHE A 92 -5.40 -10.93 7.04
CA PHE A 92 -6.75 -10.60 6.58
C PHE A 92 -7.44 -11.77 5.88
N ILE A 93 -6.78 -12.44 4.92
CA ILE A 93 -7.36 -13.56 4.17
C ILE A 93 -7.83 -14.67 5.12
N TRP A 94 -7.02 -14.99 6.13
CA TRP A 94 -7.32 -16.06 7.09
C TRP A 94 -8.09 -15.58 8.33
N ASN A 95 -8.49 -14.31 8.40
CA ASN A 95 -9.18 -13.74 9.56
C ASN A 95 -8.42 -13.96 10.88
N GLY A 96 -7.10 -13.79 10.87
CA GLY A 96 -6.22 -14.06 12.01
C GLY A 96 -6.03 -15.54 12.36
N LYS A 97 -6.66 -16.47 11.63
CA LYS A 97 -6.48 -17.92 11.82
C LYS A 97 -5.24 -18.41 11.10
N LYS A 98 -4.78 -19.62 11.46
CA LYS A 98 -3.69 -20.30 10.76
C LYS A 98 -4.10 -20.65 9.33
N ALA A 99 -3.21 -20.39 8.38
CA ALA A 99 -3.41 -20.73 6.98
C ALA A 99 -3.64 -22.24 6.81
N ARG A 100 -4.71 -22.61 6.11
CA ARG A 100 -5.06 -24.02 5.83
C ARG A 100 -4.48 -24.53 4.51
N ILE A 101 -4.16 -23.61 3.59
CA ILE A 101 -3.67 -23.91 2.25
C ILE A 101 -2.31 -23.23 2.07
N LYS A 102 -1.38 -23.88 1.35
CA LYS A 102 -0.08 -23.27 1.02
C LYS A 102 -0.31 -22.04 0.13
N LYS A 103 0.46 -20.97 0.35
CA LYS A 103 0.35 -19.69 -0.40
C LYS A 103 0.41 -19.86 -1.93
N ILE A 104 1.11 -20.86 -2.43
CA ILE A 104 1.27 -21.14 -3.86
C ILE A 104 -0.09 -21.45 -4.53
N TYR A 105 -1.06 -21.97 -3.79
CA TYR A 105 -2.38 -22.37 -4.30
C TYR A 105 -3.48 -21.33 -4.04
N LEU A 106 -3.13 -20.12 -3.63
CA LEU A 106 -4.01 -19.07 -3.12
C LEU A 106 -4.02 -17.88 -4.09
#